data_AF-A0A822FCY6-F1
#
_entry.id   AF-A0A822FCY6-F1
#
_cell.length_a   1.000
_cell.length_b   1.000
_cell.length_c   1.000
_cell.angle_alpha   90.00
_cell.angle_beta   90.00
_cell.angle_gamma   90.00
#
_symmetry.space_group_name_H-M   'P 1'
#
loop_
_entity.id
_entity.type
_entity.pdbx_description
1 polymer ?
#
loop_
_entity_poly.entity_id
_entity_poly.type
_entity_poly.pdbx_seq_one_letter_code
_entity_poly.pdbx_strand_id
1 'polypeptide(L)'
;MRIIVALLLDTLPILGNILFLCILIFFTLGVIGVQLWKGLLRNRCFLQLDKTTLYDDAVFNDFYFPPFYTSSDGEPFICSGPSSSGMTTCSEILPLRRDKITCELDFHTVSEHLLKNPNKPINGCINWNQYYRTCVASDQNPFSGAISFDDIRRAWAVILQIITLENWSIIMYYVQDAHSFWDWIYFVCLIIVGSFFMINLCLVAFSAQLNGDQRYDEKIKTTADTLINQTHRPNCRHHQSESLLSTSANNNLFMEKNRGNKTSLEVQQQIEQNDVCDCYHQDEIVNTSDNYQNNKEEEKSKCDQQSNSRCCSPLTKIQKLISPLVASKYFDGIIFLAIIINTFLMAIEYHGQPQFLTVLLKFCNYFFTILFTIEILLKIIAEGCLAYTTNLFNIFDGGIVLISLIQLIISESSGLSVLRAFRLLRLLKLLRFMPTLRRHL
;
A
#
# COMPACT_ATOMS: atom_id res chain seq x y z
N MET A 1 19.68 7.59 7.14
CA MET A 1 19.66 8.92 6.48
C MET A 1 20.84 9.12 5.53
N ARG A 2 22.00 9.67 5.96
CA ARG A 2 23.10 10.06 5.03
C ARG A 2 23.57 8.95 4.07
N ILE A 3 23.73 7.72 4.56
CA ILE A 3 24.13 6.55 3.75
C ILE A 3 23.10 6.25 2.65
N ILE A 4 21.81 6.26 2.99
CA ILE A 4 20.71 6.00 2.03
C ILE A 4 20.69 7.06 0.92
N VAL A 5 20.92 8.33 1.26
CA VAL A 5 20.98 9.42 0.27
C VAL A 5 22.20 9.26 -0.65
N ALA A 6 23.36 8.89 -0.12
CA ALA A 6 24.55 8.62 -0.93
C ALA A 6 24.31 7.45 -1.92
N LEU A 7 23.77 6.33 -1.42
CA LEU A 7 23.41 5.18 -2.25
C LEU A 7 22.42 5.55 -3.36
N LEU A 8 21.39 6.36 -3.07
CA LEU A 8 20.46 6.85 -4.11
C LEU A 8 21.16 7.72 -5.16
N LEU A 9 22.01 8.66 -4.74
CA LEU A 9 22.73 9.55 -5.66
C LEU A 9 23.71 8.78 -6.57
N ASP A 10 24.38 7.75 -6.04
CA ASP A 10 25.28 6.88 -6.82
C ASP A 10 24.55 6.09 -7.92
N THR A 11 23.23 5.89 -7.83
CA THR A 11 22.42 5.20 -8.86
C THR A 11 21.88 6.12 -9.97
N LEU A 12 21.81 7.43 -9.74
CA LEU A 12 21.33 8.41 -10.72
C LEU A 12 22.05 8.39 -12.10
N PRO A 13 23.39 8.22 -12.21
CA PRO A 13 24.03 8.23 -13.53
C PRO A 13 23.63 7.04 -14.41
N ILE A 14 23.30 5.88 -13.82
CA ILE A 14 22.82 4.70 -14.55
C ILE A 14 21.40 4.95 -15.07
N LEU A 15 20.56 5.57 -14.23
CA LEU A 15 19.19 5.97 -14.57
C LEU A 15 19.14 7.02 -15.69
N GLY A 16 20.13 7.93 -15.77
CA GLY A 16 20.15 9.06 -16.71
C GLY A 16 19.99 8.66 -18.19
N ASN A 17 20.58 7.54 -18.62
CA ASN A 17 20.48 7.07 -20.00
C ASN A 17 19.05 6.67 -20.39
N ILE A 18 18.33 5.99 -19.48
CA ILE A 18 16.94 5.58 -19.69
C ILE A 18 16.02 6.80 -19.58
N LEU A 19 16.27 7.68 -18.60
CA LEU A 19 15.51 8.92 -18.42
C LEU A 19 15.56 9.80 -19.68
N PHE A 20 16.73 9.92 -20.32
CA PHE A 20 16.88 10.63 -21.59
C PHE A 20 16.02 10.04 -22.72
N LEU A 21 16.02 8.70 -22.86
CA LEU A 21 15.18 8.01 -23.85
C LEU A 21 13.68 8.20 -23.56
N CYS A 22 13.26 8.13 -22.29
CA CYS A 22 11.90 8.42 -21.87
C CYS A 22 11.48 9.85 -22.24
N ILE A 23 12.33 10.85 -21.93
CA ILE A 23 12.06 12.26 -22.25
C ILE A 23 11.91 12.46 -23.76
N LEU A 24 12.75 11.84 -24.59
CA LEU A 24 12.64 11.92 -26.05
C LEU A 24 11.30 11.37 -26.56
N ILE A 25 10.86 10.23 -26.01
CA ILE A 25 9.60 9.58 -26.41
C ILE A 25 8.38 10.37 -25.90
N PHE A 26 8.44 10.95 -24.70
CA PHE A 26 7.38 11.83 -24.20
C PHE A 26 7.34 13.17 -24.95
N PHE A 27 8.47 13.63 -25.50
CA PHE A 27 8.51 14.77 -26.40
C PHE A 27 7.84 14.47 -27.75
N THR A 28 8.16 13.34 -28.40
CA THR A 28 7.53 13.00 -29.70
C THR A 28 6.03 12.76 -29.55
N LEU A 29 5.59 12.02 -28.53
CA LEU A 29 4.17 11.83 -28.24
C LEU A 29 3.48 13.16 -27.87
N GLY A 30 4.14 14.01 -27.07
CA GLY A 30 3.64 15.35 -26.74
C GLY A 30 3.42 16.23 -27.97
N VAL A 31 4.36 16.23 -28.92
CA VAL A 31 4.21 16.97 -30.18
C VAL A 31 3.06 16.41 -31.02
N ILE A 32 2.89 15.08 -31.10
CA ILE A 32 1.76 14.46 -31.79
C ILE A 32 0.43 14.93 -31.17
N GLY A 33 0.28 14.85 -29.84
CA GLY A 33 -0.95 15.26 -29.15
C GLY A 33 -1.29 16.74 -29.32
N VAL A 34 -0.30 17.64 -29.31
CA VAL A 34 -0.51 19.07 -29.60
C VAL A 34 -0.98 19.28 -31.04
N GLN A 35 -0.40 18.58 -32.03
CA GLN A 35 -0.81 18.77 -33.42
C GLN A 35 -2.22 18.24 -33.71
N LEU A 36 -2.65 17.18 -33.03
CA LEU A 36 -4.00 16.61 -33.18
C LEU A 36 -5.08 17.42 -32.43
N TRP A 37 -4.84 17.87 -31.20
CA TRP A 37 -5.92 18.34 -30.31
C TRP A 37 -5.74 19.75 -29.71
N LYS A 38 -4.80 20.57 -30.22
CA LYS A 38 -4.70 21.99 -29.83
C LYS A 38 -6.05 22.71 -29.92
N GLY A 39 -6.45 23.38 -28.85
CA GLY A 39 -7.71 24.12 -28.76
C GLY A 39 -9.00 23.29 -28.69
N LEU A 40 -8.99 21.97 -28.94
CA LEU A 40 -10.24 21.20 -29.03
C LEU A 40 -10.94 21.01 -27.68
N LEU A 41 -10.19 20.85 -26.58
CA LEU A 41 -10.77 20.71 -25.22
C LEU A 41 -11.45 22.00 -24.72
N ARG A 42 -11.31 23.10 -25.45
CA ARG A 42 -12.00 24.38 -25.20
C ARG A 42 -13.41 24.41 -25.76
N ASN A 43 -13.77 23.51 -26.68
CA ASN A 43 -15.05 23.54 -27.37
C ASN A 43 -16.22 23.43 -26.39
N ARG A 44 -17.15 24.38 -26.43
CA ARG A 44 -18.40 24.37 -25.67
C ARG A 44 -19.56 24.73 -26.60
N CYS A 45 -20.76 24.27 -26.27
CA CYS A 45 -21.97 24.70 -26.96
C CYS A 45 -22.39 26.06 -26.42
N PHE A 46 -22.25 27.10 -27.24
CA PHE A 46 -22.67 28.47 -26.92
C PHE A 46 -24.14 28.70 -27.24
N LEU A 47 -24.76 29.58 -26.45
CA LEU A 47 -26.14 30.00 -26.62
C LEU A 47 -26.30 30.84 -27.89
N GLN A 48 -27.18 30.44 -28.81
CA GLN A 48 -27.55 31.25 -29.96
C GLN A 48 -29.03 31.62 -29.88
N LEU A 49 -29.27 32.90 -29.59
CA LEU A 49 -30.58 33.54 -29.58
C LEU A 49 -30.75 34.42 -30.82
N ASP A 50 -31.92 34.35 -31.46
CA ASP A 50 -32.25 35.24 -32.56
C ASP A 50 -32.51 36.67 -32.04
N LYS A 51 -32.17 37.68 -32.85
CA LYS A 51 -32.26 39.10 -32.48
C LYS A 51 -33.67 39.55 -32.06
N THR A 52 -34.70 38.82 -32.45
CA THR A 52 -36.10 39.01 -32.07
C THR A 52 -36.39 38.60 -30.62
N THR A 53 -35.72 37.56 -30.10
CA THR A 53 -35.89 37.11 -28.70
C THR A 53 -35.23 38.06 -27.70
N LEU A 54 -34.14 38.73 -28.11
CA LEU A 54 -33.44 39.74 -27.32
C LEU A 54 -34.18 41.10 -27.23
N TYR A 55 -35.28 41.29 -27.97
CA TYR A 55 -36.07 42.53 -27.95
C TYR A 55 -37.25 42.47 -26.97
N ASP A 56 -37.60 41.28 -26.48
CA ASP A 56 -38.69 41.04 -25.51
C ASP A 56 -38.16 41.19 -24.06
N ASP A 57 -37.50 42.33 -23.82
CA ASP A 57 -36.56 42.62 -22.72
C ASP A 57 -37.20 42.52 -21.31
N ALA A 58 -38.53 42.61 -21.24
CA ALA A 58 -39.30 42.53 -20.00
C ALA A 58 -39.31 41.14 -19.33
N VAL A 59 -38.99 40.06 -20.07
CA VAL A 59 -39.00 38.67 -19.53
C VAL A 59 -37.61 38.18 -19.11
N PHE A 60 -36.54 38.78 -19.65
CA PHE A 60 -35.17 38.27 -19.49
C PHE A 60 -34.39 38.83 -18.29
N ASN A 61 -34.77 40.01 -17.76
CA ASN A 61 -33.97 40.74 -16.77
C ASN A 61 -33.75 40.00 -15.43
N ASP A 62 -34.59 39.00 -15.08
CA ASP A 62 -34.45 38.21 -13.84
C ASP A 62 -33.74 36.85 -14.02
N PHE A 63 -33.34 36.46 -15.24
CA PHE A 63 -32.71 35.16 -15.50
C PHE A 63 -31.28 35.27 -16.05
N TYR A 64 -30.30 34.92 -15.21
CA TYR A 64 -28.91 34.76 -15.65
C TYR A 64 -28.74 33.45 -16.43
N PHE A 65 -28.54 33.56 -17.74
CA PHE A 65 -28.17 32.43 -18.59
C PHE A 65 -26.64 32.39 -18.76
N PRO A 66 -25.97 31.24 -18.49
CA PRO A 66 -24.55 31.11 -18.79
C PRO A 66 -24.33 31.17 -20.31
N PRO A 67 -23.21 31.73 -20.80
CA PRO A 67 -22.96 31.90 -22.23
C PRO A 67 -22.78 30.57 -22.98
N PHE A 68 -22.42 29.50 -22.27
CA PHE A 68 -22.29 28.14 -22.77
C PHE A 68 -22.90 27.12 -21.82
N TYR A 69 -23.27 25.95 -22.35
CA TYR A 69 -23.91 24.89 -21.58
C TYR A 69 -22.92 24.20 -20.60
N THR A 70 -23.41 23.94 -19.39
CA THR A 70 -22.72 23.17 -18.32
C THR A 70 -23.64 22.08 -17.81
N SER A 71 -23.10 20.89 -17.50
CA SER A 71 -23.90 19.80 -16.93
C SER A 71 -24.46 20.16 -15.55
N SER A 72 -25.53 19.46 -15.11
CA SER A 72 -26.07 19.58 -13.75
C SER A 72 -25.04 19.30 -12.66
N ASP A 73 -24.06 18.46 -12.99
CA ASP A 73 -23.06 17.95 -12.05
C ASP A 73 -21.82 18.87 -11.99
N GLY A 74 -21.84 20.00 -12.71
CA GLY A 74 -20.72 20.95 -12.83
C GLY A 74 -19.66 20.57 -13.87
N GLU A 75 -19.74 19.37 -14.44
CA GLU A 75 -18.81 18.88 -15.46
C GLU A 75 -18.93 19.65 -16.79
N PRO A 76 -17.80 19.92 -17.48
CA PRO A 76 -17.78 20.64 -18.75
C PRO A 76 -18.32 19.76 -19.89
N PHE A 77 -19.36 20.24 -20.57
CA PHE A 77 -19.85 19.59 -21.79
C PHE A 77 -18.97 20.02 -22.99
N ILE A 78 -18.17 19.09 -23.49
CA ILE A 78 -17.32 19.29 -24.67
C ILE A 78 -18.09 18.87 -25.92
N CYS A 79 -17.90 19.58 -27.02
CA CYS A 79 -18.57 19.32 -28.29
C CYS A 79 -17.58 19.18 -29.45
N SER A 80 -17.98 18.40 -30.46
CA SER A 80 -17.30 18.36 -31.74
C SER A 80 -17.73 19.51 -32.64
N GLY A 81 -16.78 20.11 -33.34
CA GLY A 81 -17.05 21.09 -34.40
C GLY A 81 -17.50 20.41 -35.70
N PRO A 82 -18.06 21.17 -36.68
CA PRO A 82 -18.54 20.60 -37.94
C PRO A 82 -17.45 20.02 -38.85
N SER A 83 -16.17 20.27 -38.54
CA SER A 83 -15.00 19.74 -39.24
C SER A 83 -14.43 18.45 -38.63
N SER A 84 -14.95 18.02 -37.48
CA SER A 84 -14.49 16.85 -36.72
C SER A 84 -15.60 15.81 -36.61
N SER A 85 -15.23 14.57 -36.28
CA SER A 85 -16.16 13.44 -36.15
C SER A 85 -16.17 12.92 -34.71
N GLY A 86 -16.21 13.85 -33.76
CA GLY A 86 -16.22 13.57 -32.34
C GLY A 86 -17.56 12.98 -31.91
N MET A 87 -17.56 12.32 -30.75
CA MET A 87 -18.68 11.53 -30.28
C MET A 87 -19.88 12.37 -29.82
N THR A 88 -19.67 13.63 -29.42
CA THR A 88 -20.73 14.48 -28.84
C THR A 88 -20.98 15.72 -29.68
N THR A 89 -22.25 15.94 -30.02
CA THR A 89 -22.73 17.15 -30.70
C THR A 89 -23.63 17.98 -29.80
N CYS A 90 -23.74 19.28 -30.06
CA CYS A 90 -24.64 20.17 -29.32
C CYS A 90 -26.13 19.78 -29.46
N SER A 91 -26.48 18.96 -30.45
CA SER A 91 -27.82 18.36 -30.63
C SER A 91 -28.18 17.29 -29.58
N GLU A 92 -27.19 16.73 -28.88
CA GLU A 92 -27.39 15.65 -27.90
C GLU A 92 -27.64 16.17 -26.47
N ILE A 93 -27.62 17.50 -26.26
CA ILE A 93 -27.88 18.09 -24.94
C ILE A 93 -29.30 17.74 -24.50
N LEU A 94 -29.40 17.02 -23.38
CA LEU A 94 -30.67 16.59 -22.82
C LEU A 94 -31.58 17.79 -22.46
N PRO A 95 -32.91 17.68 -22.65
CA PRO A 95 -33.83 18.72 -22.25
C PRO A 95 -33.72 19.07 -20.76
N LEU A 96 -33.87 20.35 -20.44
CA LEU A 96 -33.80 20.86 -19.07
C LEU A 96 -34.82 20.14 -18.17
N ARG A 97 -34.40 19.69 -16.99
CA ARG A 97 -35.29 19.10 -15.98
C ARG A 97 -35.41 19.98 -14.75
N ARG A 98 -36.64 20.19 -14.29
CA ARG A 98 -36.98 20.94 -13.07
C ARG A 98 -38.01 20.14 -12.28
N ASP A 99 -37.76 19.89 -10.99
CA ASP A 99 -38.68 19.19 -10.09
C ASP A 99 -39.20 17.83 -10.63
N LYS A 100 -38.32 17.07 -11.30
CA LYS A 100 -38.60 15.80 -12.02
C LYS A 100 -39.50 15.91 -13.26
N ILE A 101 -39.90 17.12 -13.66
CA ILE A 101 -40.58 17.41 -14.92
C ILE A 101 -39.53 17.75 -15.97
N THR A 102 -39.68 17.18 -17.18
CA THR A 102 -38.87 17.56 -18.35
C THR A 102 -39.49 18.81 -18.99
N CYS A 103 -38.70 19.86 -19.19
CA CYS A 103 -39.12 21.04 -19.93
C CYS A 103 -39.11 20.72 -21.43
N GLU A 104 -40.23 20.97 -22.11
CA GLU A 104 -40.40 20.69 -23.55
C GLU A 104 -40.91 21.91 -24.33
N LEU A 105 -41.24 23.02 -23.66
CA LEU A 105 -41.79 24.21 -24.31
C LEU A 105 -40.71 25.04 -25.01
N ASP A 106 -41.07 25.63 -26.15
CA ASP A 106 -40.28 26.63 -26.86
C ASP A 106 -40.65 28.07 -26.42
N PHE A 107 -39.66 28.97 -26.41
CA PHE A 107 -39.81 30.37 -26.02
C PHE A 107 -40.87 31.12 -26.84
N HIS A 108 -40.89 30.97 -28.17
CA HIS A 108 -41.85 31.70 -29.01
C HIS A 108 -43.29 31.27 -28.75
N THR A 109 -43.50 29.98 -28.50
CA THR A 109 -44.82 29.43 -28.14
C THR A 109 -45.29 30.00 -26.79
N VAL A 110 -44.37 30.19 -25.84
CA VAL A 110 -44.67 30.78 -24.53
C VAL A 110 -44.94 32.30 -24.63
N SER A 111 -44.09 33.07 -25.33
CA SER A 111 -44.31 34.51 -25.54
C SER A 111 -45.64 34.76 -26.26
N GLU A 112 -45.93 34.04 -27.34
CA GLU A 112 -47.21 34.17 -28.07
C GLU A 112 -48.43 33.80 -27.19
N HIS A 113 -48.32 32.79 -26.33
CA HIS A 113 -49.40 32.44 -25.39
C HIS A 113 -49.61 33.53 -24.33
N LEU A 114 -48.55 34.12 -23.77
CA LEU A 114 -48.63 35.21 -22.79
C LEU A 114 -49.23 36.49 -23.42
N LEU A 115 -48.84 36.83 -24.65
CA LEU A 115 -49.41 37.95 -25.40
C LEU A 115 -50.90 37.78 -25.68
N LYS A 116 -51.36 36.55 -25.98
CA LYS A 116 -52.78 36.26 -26.24
C LYS A 116 -53.63 36.06 -24.98
N ASN A 117 -53.04 35.55 -23.89
CA ASN A 117 -53.74 35.19 -22.66
C ASN A 117 -52.91 35.54 -21.39
N PRO A 118 -52.74 36.83 -21.06
CA PRO A 118 -51.85 37.26 -19.98
C PRO A 118 -52.24 36.74 -18.59
N ASN A 119 -53.52 36.41 -18.38
CA ASN A 119 -54.05 35.97 -17.09
C ASN A 119 -54.09 34.44 -16.92
N LYS A 120 -53.58 33.65 -17.88
CA LYS A 120 -53.65 32.18 -17.83
C LYS A 120 -52.26 31.59 -17.53
N PRO A 121 -52.09 30.87 -16.41
CA PRO A 121 -50.80 30.24 -16.09
C PRO A 121 -50.44 29.18 -17.14
N ILE A 122 -49.15 29.11 -17.47
CA ILE A 122 -48.60 28.12 -18.40
C ILE A 122 -48.18 26.88 -17.61
N ASN A 123 -48.76 25.74 -17.96
CA ASN A 123 -48.38 24.45 -17.39
C ASN A 123 -47.13 23.93 -18.11
N GLY A 124 -45.96 24.09 -17.50
CA GLY A 124 -44.69 23.58 -18.02
C GLY A 124 -43.55 24.59 -17.87
N CYS A 125 -42.40 24.25 -18.43
CA CYS A 125 -41.22 25.11 -18.45
C CYS A 125 -40.57 25.12 -19.84
N ILE A 126 -39.91 26.24 -20.18
CA ILE A 126 -39.15 26.41 -21.42
C ILE A 126 -37.89 25.54 -21.35
N ASN A 127 -37.63 24.78 -22.42
CA ASN A 127 -36.38 24.05 -22.56
C ASN A 127 -35.27 24.98 -23.09
N TRP A 128 -34.59 25.68 -22.20
CA TRP A 128 -33.49 26.57 -22.62
C TRP A 128 -32.28 25.82 -23.21
N ASN A 129 -32.13 24.53 -22.90
CA ASN A 129 -31.02 23.72 -23.42
C ASN A 129 -31.04 23.60 -24.95
N GLN A 130 -32.21 23.73 -25.58
CA GLN A 130 -32.36 23.60 -27.03
C GLN A 130 -31.74 24.75 -27.86
N TYR A 131 -31.28 25.83 -27.22
CA TYR A 131 -30.68 26.99 -27.91
C TYR A 131 -29.14 27.00 -27.87
N TYR A 132 -28.51 26.08 -27.14
CA TYR A 132 -27.05 25.88 -27.18
C TYR A 132 -26.68 25.02 -28.38
N ARG A 133 -26.66 25.60 -29.58
CA ARG A 133 -26.49 24.84 -30.84
C ARG A 133 -25.09 24.94 -31.45
N THR A 134 -24.32 25.98 -31.08
CA THR A 134 -23.13 26.38 -31.82
C THR A 134 -21.88 26.01 -31.03
N CYS A 135 -21.15 25.00 -31.52
CA CYS A 135 -19.91 24.56 -30.90
C CYS A 135 -18.77 25.54 -31.23
N VAL A 136 -18.22 26.20 -30.21
CA VAL A 136 -17.13 27.19 -30.34
C VAL A 136 -16.12 27.01 -29.21
N ALA A 137 -14.84 27.29 -29.47
CA ALA A 137 -13.80 27.27 -28.45
C ALA A 137 -14.01 28.39 -27.40
N SER A 138 -14.00 28.02 -26.13
CA SER A 138 -14.07 28.91 -24.96
C SER A 138 -12.68 29.28 -24.42
N ASP A 139 -12.60 30.32 -23.60
CA ASP A 139 -11.36 30.72 -22.93
C ASP A 139 -10.90 29.72 -21.86
N GLN A 140 -11.81 28.86 -21.38
CA GLN A 140 -11.56 27.91 -20.29
C GLN A 140 -11.42 26.46 -20.76
N ASN A 141 -10.35 25.81 -20.32
CA ASN A 141 -10.11 24.37 -20.49
C ASN A 141 -10.61 23.57 -19.25
N PRO A 142 -10.84 22.25 -19.37
CA PRO A 142 -11.27 21.40 -18.24
C PRO A 142 -10.32 21.45 -17.04
N PHE A 143 -10.82 21.08 -15.85
CA PHE A 143 -10.06 21.07 -14.59
C PHE A 143 -9.31 22.39 -14.31
N SER A 144 -10.02 23.53 -14.37
CA SER A 144 -9.45 24.87 -14.20
C SER A 144 -8.28 25.18 -15.15
N GLY A 145 -8.26 24.54 -16.32
CA GLY A 145 -7.21 24.68 -17.34
C GLY A 145 -5.96 23.82 -17.14
N ALA A 146 -5.95 22.90 -16.17
CA ALA A 146 -4.86 21.95 -15.97
C ALA A 146 -4.71 20.98 -17.16
N ILE A 147 -5.84 20.50 -17.72
CA ILE A 147 -5.85 19.53 -18.82
C ILE A 147 -6.06 20.24 -20.15
N SER A 148 -5.02 20.27 -20.99
CA SER A 148 -5.09 20.83 -22.35
C SER A 148 -3.90 20.43 -23.22
N PHE A 149 -4.12 20.38 -24.54
CA PHE A 149 -3.10 20.12 -25.57
C PHE A 149 -2.70 21.38 -26.35
N ASP A 150 -3.00 22.57 -25.82
CA ASP A 150 -2.70 23.86 -26.45
C ASP A 150 -1.18 24.13 -26.53
N ASP A 151 -0.46 23.78 -25.46
CA ASP A 151 0.98 23.97 -25.29
C ASP A 151 1.68 22.63 -25.02
N ILE A 152 2.91 22.47 -25.53
CA ILE A 152 3.74 21.27 -25.26
C ILE A 152 3.94 21.00 -23.76
N ARG A 153 4.02 22.06 -22.93
CA ARG A 153 4.19 21.93 -21.47
C ARG A 153 2.95 21.33 -20.79
N ARG A 154 1.75 21.69 -21.27
CA ARG A 154 0.48 21.17 -20.72
C ARG A 154 0.21 19.77 -21.25
N ALA A 155 0.49 19.53 -22.54
CA ALA A 155 0.47 18.20 -23.13
C ALA A 155 1.41 17.23 -22.38
N TRP A 156 2.61 17.67 -21.98
CA TRP A 156 3.50 16.87 -21.13
C TRP A 156 2.93 16.55 -19.75
N ALA A 157 2.30 17.51 -19.07
CA ALA A 157 1.65 17.25 -17.78
C ALA A 157 0.53 16.21 -17.92
N VAL A 158 -0.29 16.35 -18.97
CA VAL A 158 -1.35 15.38 -19.33
C VAL A 158 -0.77 14.00 -19.66
N ILE A 159 0.32 13.91 -20.41
CA ILE A 159 0.98 12.65 -20.75
C ILE A 159 1.54 11.96 -19.50
N LEU A 160 2.19 12.70 -18.60
CA LEU A 160 2.68 12.16 -17.33
C LEU A 160 1.53 11.60 -16.48
N GLN A 161 0.41 12.31 -16.40
CA GLN A 161 -0.81 11.86 -15.71
C GLN A 161 -1.42 10.59 -16.35
N ILE A 162 -1.40 10.47 -17.68
CA ILE A 162 -1.86 9.25 -18.36
C ILE A 162 -0.92 8.07 -18.07
N ILE A 163 0.39 8.30 -18.02
CA ILE A 163 1.41 7.27 -17.76
C ILE A 163 1.37 6.77 -16.31
N THR A 164 0.96 7.61 -15.34
CA THR A 164 0.67 7.17 -13.96
C THR A 164 -0.68 6.46 -13.82
N LEU A 165 -1.44 6.30 -14.92
CA LEU A 165 -2.78 5.71 -14.96
C LEU A 165 -3.82 6.45 -14.10
N GLU A 166 -3.63 7.76 -13.86
CA GLU A 166 -4.54 8.59 -13.07
C GLU A 166 -5.52 9.36 -13.96
N ASN A 167 -6.82 9.10 -13.83
CA ASN A 167 -7.92 9.76 -14.58
C ASN A 167 -7.77 9.77 -16.13
N TRP A 168 -6.89 8.92 -16.68
CA TRP A 168 -6.55 8.88 -18.11
C TRP A 168 -7.75 8.67 -19.04
N SER A 169 -8.74 7.89 -18.59
CA SER A 169 -9.95 7.58 -19.36
C SER A 169 -10.83 8.81 -19.56
N ILE A 170 -10.91 9.72 -18.58
CA ILE A 170 -11.66 10.98 -18.69
C ILE A 170 -11.02 11.87 -19.77
N ILE A 171 -9.68 11.94 -19.79
CA ILE A 171 -8.93 12.71 -20.79
C ILE A 171 -9.15 12.14 -22.20
N MET A 172 -9.15 10.80 -22.32
CA MET A 172 -9.49 10.12 -23.57
C MET A 172 -10.91 10.43 -24.03
N TYR A 173 -11.92 10.31 -23.15
CA TYR A 173 -13.31 10.61 -23.49
C TYR A 173 -13.49 12.07 -23.95
N TYR A 174 -12.93 13.04 -23.23
CA TYR A 174 -12.95 14.46 -23.65
C TYR A 174 -12.31 14.71 -25.02
N VAL A 175 -11.29 13.94 -25.40
CA VAL A 175 -10.69 14.01 -26.74
C VAL A 175 -11.59 13.35 -27.79
N GLN A 176 -12.17 12.17 -27.50
CA GLN A 176 -13.08 11.47 -28.40
C GLN A 176 -14.37 12.25 -28.66
N ASP A 177 -14.91 12.91 -27.63
CA ASP A 177 -16.06 13.82 -27.68
C ASP A 177 -15.80 15.00 -28.63
N ALA A 178 -14.60 15.59 -28.56
CA ALA A 178 -14.24 16.72 -29.40
C ALA A 178 -13.82 16.34 -30.84
N HIS A 179 -13.05 15.27 -31.02
CA HIS A 179 -12.28 15.01 -32.24
C HIS A 179 -12.72 13.74 -33.00
N SER A 180 -12.50 12.55 -32.44
CA SER A 180 -12.92 11.28 -33.06
C SER A 180 -12.99 10.11 -32.09
N PHE A 181 -13.94 9.18 -32.32
CA PHE A 181 -13.95 7.88 -31.63
C PHE A 181 -12.59 7.16 -31.68
N TRP A 182 -11.84 7.25 -32.79
CA TRP A 182 -10.59 6.48 -32.98
C TRP A 182 -9.40 6.93 -32.14
N ASP A 183 -9.50 8.06 -31.43
CA ASP A 183 -8.39 8.59 -30.63
C ASP A 183 -7.90 7.63 -29.53
N TRP A 184 -8.73 6.66 -29.10
CA TRP A 184 -8.36 5.61 -28.13
C TRP A 184 -7.08 4.86 -28.50
N ILE A 185 -6.78 4.71 -29.81
CA ILE A 185 -5.58 4.01 -30.29
C ILE A 185 -4.32 4.72 -29.79
N TYR A 186 -4.29 6.06 -29.83
CA TYR A 186 -3.16 6.83 -29.31
C TYR A 186 -2.99 6.62 -27.81
N PHE A 187 -4.09 6.70 -27.03
CA PHE A 187 -4.02 6.56 -25.57
C PHE A 187 -3.56 5.16 -25.15
N VAL A 188 -4.05 4.11 -25.80
CA VAL A 188 -3.61 2.73 -25.55
C VAL A 188 -2.14 2.53 -25.92
N CYS A 189 -1.70 3.01 -27.09
CA CYS A 189 -0.29 2.96 -27.46
C CYS A 189 0.60 3.73 -26.47
N LEU A 190 0.17 4.92 -26.05
CA LEU A 190 0.90 5.74 -25.07
C LEU A 190 0.98 5.07 -23.70
N ILE A 191 -0.09 4.42 -23.24
CA ILE A 191 -0.11 3.65 -21.99
C ILE A 191 0.84 2.44 -22.07
N ILE A 192 0.82 1.67 -23.16
CA ILE A 192 1.69 0.50 -23.33
C ILE A 192 3.17 0.92 -23.34
N VAL A 193 3.50 1.92 -24.16
CA VAL A 193 4.87 2.45 -24.28
C VAL A 193 5.32 3.08 -22.95
N GLY A 194 4.50 3.94 -22.36
CA GLY A 194 4.80 4.62 -21.09
C GLY A 194 4.96 3.65 -19.92
N SER A 195 4.08 2.65 -19.79
CA SER A 195 4.16 1.64 -18.73
C SER A 195 5.42 0.78 -18.86
N PHE A 196 5.81 0.40 -20.08
CA PHE A 196 7.08 -0.29 -20.32
C PHE A 196 8.27 0.53 -19.80
N PHE A 197 8.31 1.82 -20.11
CA PHE A 197 9.38 2.70 -19.62
C PHE A 197 9.34 2.94 -18.11
N MET A 198 8.17 3.09 -17.50
CA MET A 198 8.03 3.24 -16.04
C MET A 198 8.47 1.97 -15.29
N ILE A 199 8.09 0.78 -15.79
CA ILE A 199 8.51 -0.50 -15.20
C ILE A 199 10.03 -0.67 -15.35
N ASN A 200 10.60 -0.37 -16.52
CA ASN A 200 12.05 -0.45 -16.73
C ASN A 200 12.83 0.54 -15.84
N LEU A 201 12.30 1.75 -15.61
CA LEU A 201 12.86 2.73 -14.68
C LEU A 201 12.87 2.19 -13.24
N CYS A 202 11.75 1.61 -12.79
CA CYS A 202 11.65 0.98 -11.47
C CYS A 202 12.57 -0.25 -11.33
N LEU A 203 12.70 -1.09 -12.37
CA LEU A 203 13.60 -2.25 -12.37
C LEU A 203 15.07 -1.83 -12.33
N VAL A 204 15.46 -0.75 -13.01
CA VAL A 204 16.83 -0.24 -12.93
C VAL A 204 17.12 0.40 -11.57
N ALA A 205 16.19 1.15 -10.99
CA ALA A 205 16.33 1.65 -9.62
C ALA A 205 16.47 0.51 -8.60
N PHE A 206 15.62 -0.52 -8.69
CA PHE A 206 15.65 -1.67 -7.78
C PHE A 206 16.90 -2.54 -7.95
N SER A 207 17.30 -2.85 -9.19
CA SER A 207 18.54 -3.61 -9.43
C SER A 207 19.78 -2.82 -9.02
N ALA A 208 19.81 -1.50 -9.17
CA ALA A 208 20.91 -0.68 -8.69
C ALA A 208 20.98 -0.64 -7.15
N GLN A 209 19.84 -0.65 -6.45
CA GLN A 209 19.78 -0.82 -4.99
C GLN A 209 20.29 -2.21 -4.56
N LEU A 210 19.76 -3.29 -5.13
CA LEU A 210 20.20 -4.66 -4.82
C LEU A 210 21.70 -4.88 -5.07
N ASN A 211 22.23 -4.37 -6.18
CA ASN A 211 23.66 -4.45 -6.51
C ASN A 211 24.50 -3.60 -5.54
N GLY A 212 23.96 -2.50 -5.03
CA GLY A 212 24.56 -1.68 -3.98
C GLY A 212 24.67 -2.44 -2.65
N ASP A 213 23.59 -3.08 -2.22
CA ASP A 213 23.53 -3.87 -0.98
C ASP A 213 24.47 -5.09 -1.05
N GLN A 214 24.47 -5.84 -2.16
CA GLN A 214 25.41 -6.95 -2.38
C GLN A 214 26.89 -6.49 -2.30
N ARG A 215 27.22 -5.35 -2.91
CA ARG A 215 28.56 -4.75 -2.87
C ARG A 215 28.93 -4.22 -1.48
N TYR A 216 27.96 -3.89 -0.63
CA TYR A 216 28.19 -3.51 0.76
C TYR A 216 28.46 -4.74 1.63
N ASP A 217 27.66 -5.79 1.50
CA ASP A 217 27.85 -7.08 2.18
C ASP A 217 29.20 -7.73 1.83
N GLU A 218 29.60 -7.69 0.56
CA GLU A 218 30.90 -8.19 0.11
C GLU A 218 32.06 -7.44 0.79
N LYS A 219 32.01 -6.11 0.85
CA LYS A 219 33.00 -5.28 1.55
C LYS A 219 33.05 -5.53 3.06
N ILE A 220 31.90 -5.80 3.69
CA ILE A 220 31.87 -6.18 5.11
C ILE A 220 32.58 -7.52 5.31
N LYS A 221 32.30 -8.52 4.49
CA LYS A 221 32.97 -9.84 4.54
C LYS A 221 34.48 -9.69 4.37
N THR A 222 34.94 -9.01 3.32
CA THR A 222 36.38 -8.79 3.09
C THR A 222 37.05 -8.07 4.27
N THR A 223 36.40 -7.04 4.84
CA THR A 223 36.91 -6.33 6.02
C THR A 223 37.01 -7.26 7.23
N ALA A 224 35.97 -8.05 7.50
CA ALA A 224 35.95 -9.03 8.58
C ALA A 224 37.05 -10.09 8.40
N ASP A 225 37.22 -10.64 7.19
CA ASP A 225 38.27 -11.62 6.87
C ASP A 225 39.67 -11.03 7.09
N THR A 226 39.90 -9.76 6.74
CA THR A 226 41.19 -9.09 7.06
C THR A 226 41.40 -8.86 8.56
N LEU A 227 40.35 -8.54 9.32
CA LEU A 227 40.45 -8.38 10.77
C LEU A 227 40.73 -9.73 11.47
N ILE A 228 40.03 -10.80 11.06
CA ILE A 228 40.24 -12.16 11.56
C ILE A 228 41.69 -12.60 11.29
N ASN A 229 42.19 -12.41 10.07
CA ASN A 229 43.58 -12.72 9.71
C ASN A 229 44.63 -11.87 10.47
N GLN A 230 44.28 -10.64 10.89
CA GLN A 230 45.16 -9.84 11.75
C GLN A 230 45.15 -10.34 13.20
N THR A 231 44.00 -10.75 13.74
CA THR A 231 43.94 -11.39 15.06
C THR A 231 44.59 -12.78 15.12
N HIS A 232 44.69 -13.48 13.98
CA HIS A 232 45.31 -14.80 13.88
C HIS A 232 46.84 -14.81 13.70
N ARG A 233 47.54 -13.66 13.80
CA ARG A 233 49.00 -13.67 13.95
C ARG A 233 49.40 -13.88 15.42
N PRO A 234 49.90 -15.07 15.82
CA PRO A 234 50.54 -15.20 17.13
C PRO A 234 51.83 -14.36 17.13
N ASN A 235 51.87 -13.30 17.93
CA ASN A 235 53.06 -12.47 18.09
C ASN A 235 54.07 -13.14 19.05
N CYS A 236 54.50 -14.36 18.72
CA CYS A 236 55.52 -15.09 19.46
C CYS A 236 56.91 -14.69 18.95
N ARG A 237 57.43 -13.55 19.43
CA ARG A 237 58.86 -13.24 19.30
C ARG A 237 59.66 -14.11 20.26
N HIS A 238 60.27 -15.18 19.76
CA HIS A 238 61.38 -15.83 20.45
C HIS A 238 62.56 -14.88 20.60
N HIS A 239 63.13 -14.84 21.80
CA HIS A 239 64.25 -13.96 22.15
C HIS A 239 65.51 -14.80 22.34
N GLN A 240 66.32 -15.00 21.29
CA GLN A 240 67.71 -15.47 21.48
C GLN A 240 68.68 -15.04 20.36
N SER A 241 69.63 -14.17 20.77
CA SER A 241 70.99 -13.90 20.26
C SER A 241 71.38 -14.04 18.77
N GLU A 242 71.86 -12.90 18.24
CA GLU A 242 73.00 -12.71 17.30
C GLU A 242 72.95 -13.38 15.90
N SER A 243 73.01 -12.61 14.81
CA SER A 243 74.22 -11.85 14.45
C SER A 243 74.02 -10.89 13.24
N LEU A 244 75.01 -10.02 13.03
CA LEU A 244 75.24 -9.14 11.86
C LEU A 244 74.33 -7.91 11.63
N LEU A 245 74.79 -6.83 12.26
CA LEU A 245 75.00 -5.49 11.72
C LEU A 245 73.94 -4.87 10.77
N SER A 246 73.29 -3.85 11.30
CA SER A 246 72.65 -2.78 10.54
C SER A 246 73.63 -1.99 9.66
N THR A 247 73.20 -1.56 8.48
CA THR A 247 73.70 -0.32 7.86
C THR A 247 72.57 0.34 7.09
N SER A 248 72.11 1.48 7.62
CA SER A 248 71.68 2.73 6.93
C SER A 248 70.69 2.67 5.74
N ALA A 249 69.76 3.61 5.58
CA ALA A 249 69.55 4.88 6.28
C ALA A 249 68.11 5.40 6.07
N ASN A 250 67.71 6.39 6.88
CA ASN A 250 67.19 7.71 6.48
C ASN A 250 66.43 7.84 5.12
N ASN A 251 65.37 8.65 5.00
CA ASN A 251 64.74 9.60 5.92
C ASN A 251 63.45 10.13 5.26
N ASN A 252 62.43 10.47 6.07
CA ASN A 252 61.68 11.75 6.11
C ASN A 252 61.13 12.39 4.80
N LEU A 253 60.22 13.38 4.78
CA LEU A 253 59.52 14.14 5.82
C LEU A 253 58.24 14.75 5.20
N PHE A 254 57.15 14.85 5.99
CA PHE A 254 56.30 16.04 6.27
C PHE A 254 54.94 15.53 6.80
N MET A 255 54.53 15.76 8.06
CA MET A 255 54.20 17.05 8.73
C MET A 255 53.02 17.75 8.03
N GLU A 256 51.96 18.22 8.69
CA GLU A 256 51.60 18.25 10.13
C GLU A 256 50.10 18.64 10.27
N LYS A 257 49.50 18.46 11.47
CA LYS A 257 48.41 19.30 12.09
C LYS A 257 47.16 19.77 11.29
N ASN A 258 45.96 19.96 11.86
CA ASN A 258 45.30 19.51 13.10
C ASN A 258 43.86 20.06 13.16
N ARG A 259 43.11 19.69 14.23
CA ARG A 259 41.93 20.38 14.81
C ARG A 259 40.58 20.36 14.04
N GLY A 260 39.46 19.92 14.63
CA GLY A 260 39.30 19.10 15.85
C GLY A 260 37.97 19.27 16.60
N ASN A 261 37.72 18.33 17.53
CA ASN A 261 36.75 18.35 18.66
C ASN A 261 35.24 18.39 18.30
N LYS A 262 34.28 17.77 19.03
CA LYS A 262 34.19 16.85 20.21
C LYS A 262 32.71 16.32 20.24
N THR A 263 32.22 15.32 21.00
CA THR A 263 32.74 14.52 22.13
C THR A 263 32.06 13.13 22.19
N SER A 264 32.81 12.12 22.67
CA SER A 264 32.45 10.96 23.50
C SER A 264 30.99 10.66 23.93
N LEU A 265 30.60 9.38 23.87
CA LEU A 265 30.26 8.58 25.07
C LEU A 265 30.49 7.07 24.79
N GLU A 266 31.29 6.42 25.64
CA GLU A 266 31.41 4.97 25.98
C GLU A 266 31.11 3.89 24.92
N VAL A 267 31.95 2.87 24.71
CA VAL A 267 32.55 1.98 25.72
C VAL A 267 34.04 1.69 25.45
N GLN A 268 34.88 1.86 26.47
CA GLN A 268 36.23 1.28 26.48
C GLN A 268 36.70 1.00 27.92
N GLN A 269 36.28 -0.15 28.46
CA GLN A 269 36.77 -0.82 29.67
C GLN A 269 36.34 -2.31 29.54
N GLN A 270 37.15 -3.32 29.86
CA GLN A 270 38.52 -3.33 30.38
C GLN A 270 39.17 -4.65 29.93
N ILE A 271 40.41 -4.60 29.43
CA ILE A 271 41.23 -5.81 29.27
C ILE A 271 42.03 -5.95 30.56
N GLU A 272 41.70 -6.93 31.39
CA GLU A 272 42.55 -7.42 32.48
C GLU A 272 42.72 -8.93 32.35
N GLN A 273 43.88 -9.41 32.80
CA GLN A 273 44.39 -10.75 32.54
C GLN A 273 43.64 -11.82 33.34
N ASN A 274 43.53 -13.04 32.77
CA ASN A 274 44.19 -14.22 33.35
C ASN A 274 44.12 -15.45 32.43
N ASP A 275 45.05 -16.36 32.65
CA ASP A 275 45.30 -17.56 31.86
C ASP A 275 44.17 -18.59 31.92
N VAL A 276 43.85 -19.23 30.79
CA VAL A 276 43.74 -20.71 30.64
C VAL A 276 44.10 -21.05 29.19
N CYS A 277 45.03 -22.00 29.00
CA CYS A 277 45.21 -22.66 27.71
C CYS A 277 44.19 -23.80 27.56
N ASP A 278 43.39 -23.80 26.49
CA ASP A 278 42.64 -25.00 26.08
C ASP A 278 42.94 -25.37 24.63
N CYS A 279 43.31 -26.64 24.44
CA CYS A 279 43.69 -27.18 23.14
C CYS A 279 42.46 -27.46 22.28
N TYR A 280 42.24 -26.67 21.22
CA TYR A 280 41.29 -27.08 20.19
C TYR A 280 41.92 -28.13 19.27
N HIS A 281 41.33 -29.33 19.29
CA HIS A 281 41.61 -30.36 18.30
C HIS A 281 41.23 -29.88 16.90
N GLN A 282 42.08 -30.23 15.93
CA GLN A 282 41.90 -29.94 14.52
C GLN A 282 41.29 -31.19 13.87
N ASP A 283 39.97 -31.17 13.62
CA ASP A 283 39.29 -32.23 12.89
C ASP A 283 39.22 -31.90 11.39
N GLU A 284 39.68 -32.86 10.59
CA GLU A 284 39.79 -32.76 9.13
C GLU A 284 38.43 -32.90 8.43
N ILE A 285 38.32 -32.28 7.25
CA ILE A 285 37.19 -32.52 6.35
C ILE A 285 37.41 -33.85 5.63
N VAL A 286 36.77 -34.92 6.12
CA VAL A 286 36.67 -36.21 5.41
C VAL A 286 35.20 -36.50 5.10
N ASN A 287 34.87 -36.52 3.81
CA ASN A 287 33.56 -36.97 3.32
C ASN A 287 33.52 -38.50 3.29
N THR A 288 32.67 -39.12 4.13
CA THR A 288 32.16 -40.48 3.86
C THR A 288 30.77 -40.69 4.44
N SER A 289 30.00 -41.54 3.77
CA SER A 289 28.59 -41.80 4.01
C SER A 289 28.31 -42.73 5.22
N ASP A 290 27.04 -42.69 5.64
CA ASP A 290 26.28 -43.72 6.35
C ASP A 290 26.48 -43.95 7.87
N ASN A 291 25.33 -44.22 8.52
CA ASN A 291 25.13 -44.81 9.85
C ASN A 291 25.77 -44.14 11.08
N TYR A 292 25.05 -43.19 11.72
CA TYR A 292 25.06 -43.07 13.18
C TYR A 292 23.71 -42.60 13.73
N GLN A 293 22.81 -43.56 13.94
CA GLN A 293 21.57 -43.37 14.69
C GLN A 293 21.57 -44.29 15.90
N ASN A 294 22.32 -43.88 16.93
CA ASN A 294 22.28 -44.31 18.34
C ASN A 294 23.31 -43.46 19.12
N ASN A 295 23.16 -43.37 20.46
CA ASN A 295 24.03 -42.65 21.40
C ASN A 295 23.86 -41.12 21.45
N LYS A 296 22.66 -40.64 21.82
CA LYS A 296 22.46 -39.26 22.30
C LYS A 296 21.42 -39.12 23.43
N GLU A 297 21.35 -40.11 24.33
CA GLU A 297 20.42 -40.12 25.48
C GLU A 297 21.06 -40.09 26.88
N GLU A 298 22.38 -40.19 27.05
CA GLU A 298 22.99 -40.29 28.40
C GLU A 298 23.52 -38.98 29.03
N GLU A 299 23.59 -37.86 28.30
CA GLU A 299 24.08 -36.56 28.85
C GLU A 299 22.99 -35.48 28.95
N LYS A 300 21.90 -35.79 29.66
CA LYS A 300 20.97 -34.75 30.14
C LYS A 300 20.44 -34.95 31.57
N SER A 301 21.15 -35.74 32.37
CA SER A 301 20.80 -36.03 33.77
C SER A 301 21.87 -35.48 34.74
N LYS A 302 22.03 -34.15 34.78
CA LYS A 302 22.79 -33.45 35.85
C LYS A 302 22.66 -31.90 35.86
N CYS A 303 21.44 -31.38 35.86
CA CYS A 303 21.12 -30.04 36.35
C CYS A 303 19.59 -29.89 36.45
N ASP A 304 18.99 -30.34 37.56
CA ASP A 304 17.72 -29.86 38.13
C ASP A 304 17.35 -30.66 39.40
N GLN A 305 18.24 -30.59 40.39
CA GLN A 305 17.97 -31.08 41.76
C GLN A 305 18.54 -30.10 42.79
N GLN A 306 17.94 -28.90 42.92
CA GLN A 306 17.83 -28.19 44.20
C GLN A 306 16.82 -27.02 44.10
N SER A 307 15.90 -26.94 45.08
CA SER A 307 14.81 -25.95 45.20
C SER A 307 13.69 -26.07 44.14
N ASN A 308 12.41 -25.88 44.47
CA ASN A 308 11.80 -25.44 45.73
C ASN A 308 10.51 -26.22 46.03
N SER A 309 10.48 -26.96 47.15
CA SER A 309 9.35 -27.80 47.54
C SER A 309 8.43 -27.09 48.56
N ARG A 310 7.35 -26.47 48.05
CA ARG A 310 6.07 -26.33 48.79
C ARG A 310 4.93 -25.81 47.91
N CYS A 311 4.13 -26.73 47.38
CA CYS A 311 2.66 -26.78 47.56
C CYS A 311 2.03 -27.63 46.44
N CYS A 312 1.93 -28.95 46.63
CA CYS A 312 1.08 -29.75 45.76
C CYS A 312 0.69 -31.12 46.34
N SER A 313 -0.62 -31.41 46.27
CA SER A 313 -1.16 -32.77 46.38
C SER A 313 -2.45 -33.00 45.56
N PRO A 314 -3.31 -32.00 45.27
CA PRO A 314 -4.39 -32.15 44.27
C PRO A 314 -4.00 -31.60 42.88
N LEU A 315 -3.40 -30.39 42.81
CA LEU A 315 -3.11 -29.69 41.55
C LEU A 315 -2.13 -30.46 40.65
N THR A 316 -1.04 -31.02 41.18
CA THR A 316 -0.11 -31.89 40.42
C THR A 316 -0.74 -33.19 39.92
N LYS A 317 -1.77 -33.71 40.60
CA LYS A 317 -2.48 -34.93 40.15
C LYS A 317 -3.38 -34.62 38.95
N ILE A 318 -4.10 -33.50 39.02
CA ILE A 318 -4.94 -33.00 37.92
C ILE A 318 -4.07 -32.61 36.71
N GLN A 319 -2.94 -31.92 36.94
CA GLN A 319 -1.92 -31.64 35.94
C GLN A 319 -1.49 -32.91 35.20
N LYS A 320 -0.97 -33.91 35.92
CA LYS A 320 -0.51 -35.17 35.30
C LYS A 320 -1.58 -35.92 34.50
N LEU A 321 -2.86 -35.71 34.78
CA LEU A 321 -3.98 -36.28 34.01
C LEU A 321 -4.34 -35.47 32.76
N ILE A 322 -4.25 -34.13 32.82
CA ILE A 322 -4.65 -33.22 31.74
C ILE A 322 -3.51 -32.92 30.75
N SER A 323 -2.25 -32.88 31.21
CA SER A 323 -1.07 -32.67 30.34
C SER A 323 -1.02 -33.59 29.10
N PRO A 324 -1.25 -34.92 29.17
CA PRO A 324 -1.26 -35.78 27.98
C PRO A 324 -2.44 -35.50 27.03
N LEU A 325 -3.56 -34.98 27.52
CA LEU A 325 -4.71 -34.59 26.70
C LEU A 325 -4.40 -33.32 25.89
N VAL A 326 -3.87 -32.29 26.56
CA VAL A 326 -3.53 -30.99 25.95
C VAL A 326 -2.33 -31.13 25.00
N ALA A 327 -1.37 -32.01 25.29
CA ALA A 327 -0.23 -32.30 24.41
C ALA A 327 -0.59 -33.20 23.20
N SER A 328 -1.84 -33.63 23.06
CA SER A 328 -2.24 -34.51 21.96
C SER A 328 -2.43 -33.73 20.65
N LYS A 329 -1.90 -34.27 19.53
CA LYS A 329 -2.09 -33.69 18.18
C LYS A 329 -3.57 -33.56 17.79
N TYR A 330 -4.44 -34.38 18.37
CA TYR A 330 -5.88 -34.33 18.14
C TYR A 330 -6.54 -33.12 18.82
N PHE A 331 -6.09 -32.72 20.02
CA PHE A 331 -6.59 -31.53 20.71
C PHE A 331 -6.31 -30.27 19.88
N ASP A 332 -5.06 -30.07 19.48
CA ASP A 332 -4.66 -28.96 18.59
C ASP A 332 -5.43 -28.97 17.25
N GLY A 333 -5.64 -30.15 16.65
CA GLY A 333 -6.43 -30.30 15.42
C GLY A 333 -7.93 -29.94 15.58
N ILE A 334 -8.54 -30.28 16.73
CA ILE A 334 -9.93 -29.93 17.04
C ILE A 334 -10.07 -28.41 17.24
N ILE A 335 -9.12 -27.79 17.95
CA ILE A 335 -9.09 -26.33 18.14
C ILE A 335 -8.89 -25.61 16.80
N PHE A 336 -7.98 -26.10 15.95
CA PHE A 336 -7.78 -25.57 14.60
C PHE A 336 -9.05 -25.63 13.75
N LEU A 337 -9.74 -26.78 13.74
CA LEU A 337 -11.02 -26.93 13.05
C LEU A 337 -12.10 -25.98 13.62
N ALA A 338 -12.16 -25.82 14.95
CA ALA A 338 -13.08 -24.88 15.61
C ALA A 338 -12.79 -23.41 15.23
N ILE A 339 -11.52 -23.02 15.07
CA ILE A 339 -11.13 -21.69 14.57
C ILE A 339 -11.63 -21.49 13.13
N ILE A 340 -11.43 -22.47 12.24
CA ILE A 340 -11.91 -22.40 10.85
C ILE A 340 -13.44 -22.32 10.78
N ILE A 341 -14.16 -23.14 11.55
CA ILE A 341 -15.64 -23.10 11.56
C ILE A 341 -16.14 -21.76 12.13
N ASN A 342 -15.56 -21.26 13.22
CA ASN A 342 -15.89 -19.93 13.77
C ASN A 342 -15.59 -18.81 12.75
N THR A 343 -14.50 -18.93 11.98
CA THR A 343 -14.15 -18.00 10.89
C THR A 343 -15.24 -17.98 9.82
N PHE A 344 -15.63 -19.15 9.34
CA PHE A 344 -16.64 -19.28 8.29
C PHE A 344 -18.00 -18.73 8.74
N LEU A 345 -18.40 -18.99 9.99
CA LEU A 345 -19.65 -18.46 10.56
C LEU A 345 -19.66 -16.94 10.69
N MET A 346 -18.52 -16.30 10.97
CA MET A 346 -18.42 -14.82 10.91
C MET A 346 -18.53 -14.29 9.47
N ALA A 347 -18.08 -15.05 8.48
CA ALA A 347 -18.14 -14.66 7.07
C ALA A 347 -19.55 -14.84 6.43
N ILE A 348 -20.46 -15.55 7.10
CA ILE A 348 -21.85 -15.75 6.64
C ILE A 348 -22.75 -14.52 6.93
N GLU A 349 -22.36 -13.59 7.81
CA GLU A 349 -23.20 -12.42 8.13
C GLU A 349 -23.47 -11.54 6.87
N TYR A 350 -24.76 -11.30 6.55
CA TYR A 350 -25.15 -10.50 5.38
C TYR A 350 -26.33 -9.55 5.64
N HIS A 351 -26.49 -8.54 4.77
CA HIS A 351 -27.53 -7.52 4.91
C HIS A 351 -28.92 -8.09 4.58
N GLY A 352 -29.90 -7.87 5.47
CA GLY A 352 -31.26 -8.39 5.31
C GLY A 352 -31.43 -9.88 5.66
N GLN A 353 -30.47 -10.48 6.38
CA GLN A 353 -30.52 -11.89 6.77
C GLN A 353 -31.75 -12.23 7.67
N PRO A 354 -32.30 -13.45 7.56
CA PRO A 354 -33.47 -13.86 8.34
C PRO A 354 -33.18 -13.93 9.85
N GLN A 355 -34.24 -13.72 10.65
CA GLN A 355 -34.18 -13.75 12.12
C GLN A 355 -33.50 -15.03 12.65
N PHE A 356 -33.81 -16.19 12.05
CA PHE A 356 -33.24 -17.49 12.41
C PHE A 356 -31.71 -17.53 12.29
N LEU A 357 -31.15 -17.04 11.17
CA LEU A 357 -29.71 -17.02 10.96
C LEU A 357 -29.02 -16.08 11.97
N THR A 358 -29.64 -14.94 12.26
CA THR A 358 -29.13 -14.00 13.29
C THR A 358 -29.08 -14.65 14.69
N VAL A 359 -30.08 -15.46 15.06
CA VAL A 359 -30.10 -16.18 16.34
C VAL A 359 -29.06 -17.31 16.34
N LEU A 360 -28.95 -18.08 15.26
CA LEU A 360 -27.96 -19.15 15.12
C LEU A 360 -26.52 -18.62 15.24
N LEU A 361 -26.17 -17.55 14.52
CA LEU A 361 -24.84 -16.96 14.56
C LEU A 361 -24.49 -16.38 15.95
N LYS A 362 -25.47 -15.79 16.66
CA LYS A 362 -25.31 -15.38 18.07
C LYS A 362 -24.99 -16.57 18.97
N PHE A 363 -25.73 -17.68 18.84
CA PHE A 363 -25.51 -18.90 19.62
C PHE A 363 -24.13 -19.52 19.32
N CYS A 364 -23.77 -19.65 18.05
CA CYS A 364 -22.45 -20.14 17.63
C CYS A 364 -21.31 -19.27 18.19
N ASN A 365 -21.41 -17.94 18.11
CA ASN A 365 -20.39 -17.04 18.65
C ASN A 365 -20.20 -17.23 20.17
N TYR A 366 -21.27 -17.47 20.93
CA TYR A 366 -21.18 -17.80 22.36
C TYR A 366 -20.49 -19.16 22.58
N PHE A 367 -20.91 -20.19 21.84
CA PHE A 367 -20.30 -21.53 21.88
C PHE A 367 -18.78 -21.51 21.62
N PHE A 368 -18.32 -20.84 20.56
CA PHE A 368 -16.88 -20.76 20.26
C PHE A 368 -16.13 -19.91 21.29
N THR A 369 -16.74 -18.86 21.85
CA THR A 369 -16.13 -18.08 22.94
C THR A 369 -15.88 -18.95 24.17
N ILE A 370 -16.84 -19.81 24.55
CA ILE A 370 -16.68 -20.78 25.64
C ILE A 370 -15.62 -21.82 25.29
N LEU A 371 -15.66 -22.40 24.09
CA LEU A 371 -14.70 -23.42 23.64
C LEU A 371 -13.25 -22.92 23.74
N PHE A 372 -12.96 -21.70 23.25
CA PHE A 372 -11.64 -21.08 23.39
C PHE A 372 -11.30 -20.65 24.83
N THR A 373 -12.30 -20.39 25.68
CA THR A 373 -12.05 -20.14 27.11
C THR A 373 -11.65 -21.42 27.84
N ILE A 374 -12.31 -22.54 27.53
CA ILE A 374 -11.95 -23.87 28.07
C ILE A 374 -10.57 -24.30 27.54
N GLU A 375 -10.26 -24.07 26.27
CA GLU A 375 -8.93 -24.31 25.68
C GLU A 375 -7.81 -23.67 26.52
N ILE A 376 -7.95 -22.37 26.80
CA ILE A 376 -6.94 -21.61 27.55
C ILE A 376 -6.89 -22.04 29.02
N LEU A 377 -8.04 -22.31 29.64
CA LEU A 377 -8.09 -22.82 31.01
C LEU A 377 -7.37 -24.18 31.14
N LEU A 378 -7.57 -25.09 30.19
CA LEU A 378 -6.88 -26.38 30.15
C LEU A 378 -5.36 -26.22 29.95
N LYS A 379 -4.93 -25.31 29.06
CA LYS A 379 -3.50 -25.00 28.85
C LYS A 379 -2.85 -24.41 30.12
N ILE A 380 -3.49 -23.45 30.79
CA ILE A 380 -3.00 -22.86 32.05
C ILE A 380 -2.90 -23.91 33.16
N ILE A 381 -3.88 -24.82 33.28
CA ILE A 381 -3.83 -25.91 34.26
C ILE A 381 -2.69 -26.88 33.94
N ALA A 382 -2.54 -27.29 32.67
CA ALA A 382 -1.58 -28.30 32.23
C ALA A 382 -0.11 -27.86 32.26
N GLU A 383 0.20 -26.62 31.84
CA GLU A 383 1.56 -26.07 31.82
C GLU A 383 1.93 -25.38 33.16
N GLY A 384 0.93 -24.87 33.89
CA GLY A 384 1.12 -24.01 35.05
C GLY A 384 1.26 -22.53 34.67
N CYS A 385 0.76 -21.65 35.55
CA CYS A 385 0.58 -20.22 35.24
C CYS A 385 1.87 -19.51 34.77
N LEU A 386 3.02 -19.75 35.43
CA LEU A 386 4.29 -19.11 35.08
C LEU A 386 4.87 -19.58 33.73
N ALA A 387 4.79 -20.89 33.45
CA ALA A 387 5.28 -21.46 32.18
C ALA A 387 4.35 -21.11 31.00
N TYR A 388 3.06 -20.93 31.25
CA TYR A 388 2.13 -20.41 30.26
C TYR A 388 2.53 -18.98 29.82
N THR A 389 2.93 -18.13 30.77
CA THR A 389 3.33 -16.73 30.52
C THR A 389 4.72 -16.53 29.89
N THR A 390 5.54 -17.57 29.72
CA THR A 390 6.79 -17.46 28.94
C THR A 390 6.58 -17.71 27.44
N ASN A 391 5.47 -18.34 27.05
CA ASN A 391 5.16 -18.64 25.64
C ASN A 391 4.35 -17.50 24.99
N LEU A 392 4.98 -16.70 24.13
CA LEU A 392 4.34 -15.54 23.46
C LEU A 392 3.01 -15.89 22.75
N PHE A 393 2.94 -17.04 22.08
CA PHE A 393 1.72 -17.53 21.43
C PHE A 393 0.61 -17.89 22.42
N ASN A 394 0.94 -18.43 23.60
CA ASN A 394 -0.03 -18.71 24.66
C ASN A 394 -0.57 -17.40 25.26
N ILE A 395 0.30 -16.41 25.52
CA ILE A 395 -0.14 -15.07 25.97
C ILE A 395 -1.09 -14.45 24.94
N PHE A 396 -0.75 -14.52 23.66
CA PHE A 396 -1.56 -13.99 22.56
C PHE A 396 -2.93 -14.67 22.44
N ASP A 397 -2.97 -16.01 22.47
CA ASP A 397 -4.21 -16.78 22.49
C ASP A 397 -5.10 -16.41 23.70
N GLY A 398 -4.48 -16.16 24.86
CA GLY A 398 -5.16 -15.72 26.08
C GLY A 398 -5.72 -14.29 25.97
N GLY A 399 -4.96 -13.37 25.38
CA GLY A 399 -5.40 -11.98 25.13
C GLY A 399 -6.62 -11.91 24.19
N ILE A 400 -6.65 -12.71 23.13
CA ILE A 400 -7.79 -12.84 22.21
C ILE A 400 -9.05 -13.33 22.96
N VAL A 401 -8.89 -14.31 23.86
CA VAL A 401 -9.98 -14.83 24.68
C VAL A 401 -10.46 -13.79 25.70
N LEU A 402 -9.55 -13.05 26.34
CA LEU A 402 -9.90 -11.97 27.27
C LEU A 402 -10.73 -10.87 26.58
N ILE A 403 -10.30 -10.39 25.40
CA ILE A 403 -11.06 -9.41 24.60
C ILE A 403 -12.43 -9.97 24.21
N SER A 404 -12.50 -11.25 23.85
CA SER A 404 -13.75 -11.94 23.51
C SER A 404 -14.74 -12.05 24.69
N LEU A 405 -14.24 -12.22 25.92
CA LEU A 405 -15.05 -12.25 27.14
C LEU A 405 -15.53 -10.85 27.54
N ILE A 406 -14.65 -9.85 27.49
CA ILE A 406 -15.00 -8.44 27.74
C ILE A 406 -16.10 -7.98 26.77
N GLN A 407 -15.96 -8.32 25.49
CA GLN A 407 -16.97 -8.05 24.47
C GLN A 407 -18.34 -8.66 24.79
N LEU A 408 -18.37 -9.89 25.31
CA LEU A 408 -19.61 -10.58 25.65
C LEU A 408 -20.37 -9.83 26.76
N ILE A 409 -19.64 -9.41 27.80
CA ILE A 409 -20.19 -8.67 28.96
C ILE A 409 -20.71 -7.29 28.55
N ILE A 410 -19.99 -6.59 27.67
CA ILE A 410 -20.31 -5.19 27.28
C ILE A 410 -21.45 -5.10 26.24
N SER A 411 -21.95 -6.24 25.74
CA SER A 411 -22.83 -6.31 24.56
C SER A 411 -24.23 -5.70 24.71
N GLU A 412 -24.64 -5.28 25.91
CA GLU A 412 -25.88 -4.51 26.16
C GLU A 412 -25.69 -2.98 26.05
N SER A 413 -24.45 -2.48 26.01
CA SER A 413 -24.18 -1.05 25.86
C SER A 413 -24.29 -0.59 24.40
N SER A 414 -25.22 0.33 24.13
CA SER A 414 -25.67 0.68 22.77
C SER A 414 -24.66 1.45 21.89
N GLY A 415 -23.53 1.89 22.43
CA GLY A 415 -22.55 2.72 21.72
C GLY A 415 -21.40 1.98 21.02
N LEU A 416 -21.14 0.71 21.36
CA LEU A 416 -19.85 0.07 21.04
C LEU A 416 -19.92 -0.92 19.87
N SER A 417 -20.46 -0.45 18.75
CA SER A 417 -20.59 -1.20 17.49
C SER A 417 -19.27 -1.81 17.00
N VAL A 418 -18.15 -1.11 17.21
CA VAL A 418 -16.78 -1.50 16.86
C VAL A 418 -16.31 -2.77 17.58
N LEU A 419 -16.78 -3.03 18.81
CA LEU A 419 -16.39 -4.25 19.53
C LEU A 419 -16.76 -5.53 18.76
N ARG A 420 -17.80 -5.50 17.92
CA ARG A 420 -18.17 -6.62 17.03
C ARG A 420 -17.03 -7.04 16.11
N ALA A 421 -16.23 -6.09 15.62
CA ALA A 421 -15.08 -6.37 14.74
C ALA A 421 -13.95 -7.11 15.48
N PHE A 422 -13.78 -6.96 16.80
CA PHE A 422 -12.71 -7.65 17.53
C PHE A 422 -12.87 -9.18 17.58
N ARG A 423 -14.03 -9.75 17.19
CA ARG A 423 -14.17 -11.19 16.98
C ARG A 423 -13.23 -11.71 15.88
N LEU A 424 -12.89 -10.86 14.91
CA LEU A 424 -11.92 -11.15 13.84
C LEU A 424 -10.49 -11.35 14.37
N LEU A 425 -10.16 -10.89 15.58
CA LEU A 425 -8.85 -11.19 16.19
C LEU A 425 -8.68 -12.70 16.43
N ARG A 426 -9.77 -13.47 16.55
CA ARG A 426 -9.74 -14.94 16.64
C ARG A 426 -9.16 -15.61 15.39
N LEU A 427 -9.19 -14.94 14.23
CA LEU A 427 -8.55 -15.42 13.00
C LEU A 427 -7.03 -15.52 13.17
N LEU A 428 -6.44 -14.64 13.98
CA LEU A 428 -5.00 -14.60 14.22
C LEU A 428 -4.51 -15.81 15.03
N LYS A 429 -5.39 -16.60 15.68
CA LYS A 429 -5.02 -17.90 16.26
C LYS A 429 -4.49 -18.88 15.21
N LEU A 430 -4.87 -18.74 13.93
CA LEU A 430 -4.31 -19.55 12.83
C LEU A 430 -2.79 -19.40 12.67
N LEU A 431 -2.23 -18.26 13.09
CA LEU A 431 -0.79 -17.97 12.99
C LEU A 431 0.07 -18.94 13.81
N ARG A 432 -0.47 -19.50 14.90
CA ARG A 432 0.20 -20.54 15.71
C ARG A 432 0.51 -21.80 14.90
N PHE A 433 -0.30 -22.09 13.88
CA PHE A 433 -0.24 -23.30 13.07
C PHE A 433 0.51 -23.12 11.73
N MET A 434 0.93 -21.91 11.39
CA MET A 434 1.67 -21.60 10.15
C MET A 434 3.14 -21.26 10.44
N PRO A 435 4.03 -22.25 10.62
CA PRO A 435 5.46 -22.00 10.88
C PRO A 435 6.15 -21.26 9.73
N THR A 436 5.61 -21.33 8.51
CA THR A 436 6.10 -20.57 7.35
C THR A 436 5.96 -19.05 7.55
N LEU A 437 4.91 -18.58 8.24
CA LEU A 437 4.72 -17.15 8.50
C LEU A 437 5.60 -16.65 9.67
N ARG A 438 5.99 -17.55 10.59
CA ARG A 438 6.93 -17.28 11.70
C ARG A 438 8.35 -16.90 11.23
N ARG A 439 8.66 -17.04 9.94
CA ARG A 439 9.97 -16.69 9.35
C ARG A 439 9.98 -15.31 8.66
N HIS A 440 8.82 -14.67 8.54
CA HIS A 440 8.63 -13.40 7.80
C HIS A 440 7.86 -12.33 8.59
N LEU A 441 7.40 -12.68 9.80
CA LEU A 441 7.00 -11.79 10.89
C LEU A 441 8.10 -11.82 11.97
#